data_AF-A0A950H9R0-F1
#
_entry.id   AF-A0A950H9R0-F1
#
_cell.length_a   1.000
_cell.length_b   1.000
_cell.length_c   1.000
_cell.angle_alpha   90.00
_cell.angle_beta   90.00
_cell.angle_gamma   90.00
#
_symmetry.space_group_name_H-M   'P 1'
#
loop_
_entity.id
_entity.type
_entity.pdbx_description
1 polymer ?
#
loop_
_entity_poly.entity_id
_entity_poly.type
_entity_poly.pdbx_seq_one_letter_code
_entity_poly.pdbx_strand_id
1 'polypeptide(L)' 'MANTKNLSREERKKAKRATRKKRKAEKPLKAREYARGSQKRKVKKLARGQAKR' A
#
# COMPACT_ATOMS: atom_id res chain seq x y z
N MET A 1 -1.43 -16.99 -4.06
CA MET A 1 -2.46 -16.46 -3.15
C MET A 1 -3.73 -17.27 -3.36
N ALA A 2 -4.49 -17.60 -2.31
CA ALA A 2 -5.76 -18.30 -2.45
C ALA A 2 -6.65 -17.59 -3.50
N ASN A 3 -7.12 -18.34 -4.49
CA ASN A 3 -7.85 -17.80 -5.63
C ASN A 3 -9.25 -17.33 -5.18
N THR A 4 -9.37 -16.05 -4.78
CA THR A 4 -10.64 -15.45 -4.31
C THR A 4 -11.66 -15.16 -5.41
N LYS A 5 -11.47 -15.70 -6.62
CA LYS A 5 -12.33 -15.43 -7.79
C LYS A 5 -13.75 -15.94 -7.57
N ASN A 6 -13.91 -17.08 -6.90
CA ASN A 6 -15.21 -17.71 -6.64
C ASN A 6 -15.85 -17.29 -5.31
N LEU A 7 -15.20 -16.40 -4.54
CA LEU A 7 -15.74 -15.92 -3.26
C LEU A 7 -16.65 -14.71 -3.45
N SER A 8 -17.74 -14.69 -2.68
CA SER A 8 -18.59 -13.50 -2.55
C SER A 8 -17.79 -12.32 -1.99
N ARG A 9 -18.30 -11.10 -2.20
CA ARG A 9 -17.63 -9.86 -1.78
C ARG A 9 -17.30 -9.85 -0.28
N GLU A 10 -18.21 -10.35 0.56
CA GLU A 10 -18.05 -10.34 2.01
C GLU A 10 -17.03 -11.38 2.49
N GLU A 11 -17.02 -12.57 1.91
CA GLU A 11 -16.03 -13.61 2.21
C GLU A 11 -14.62 -13.17 1.78
N ARG A 12 -14.52 -12.54 0.61
CA ARG A 12 -13.26 -11.97 0.12
C ARG A 12 -12.71 -10.89 1.07
N LYS A 13 -13.58 -10.02 1.60
CA LYS A 13 -13.20 -9.01 2.60
C LYS A 13 -12.73 -9.68 3.90
N LYS A 14 -13.46 -10.66 4.42
CA LYS A 14 -13.11 -11.39 5.65
C LYS A 14 -11.75 -12.09 5.50
N ALA A 15 -11.53 -12.82 4.40
CA ALA A 15 -10.25 -13.49 4.11
C ALA A 15 -9.07 -12.50 4.00
N LYS A 16 -9.25 -11.38 3.29
CA LYS A 16 -8.23 -10.32 3.19
C LYS A 16 -7.94 -9.64 4.55
N ARG A 17 -8.93 -9.49 5.42
CA ARG A 17 -8.72 -8.96 6.78
C ARG A 17 -7.95 -9.95 7.65
N ALA A 18 -8.32 -11.23 7.62
CA ALA A 18 -7.65 -12.28 8.37
C ALA A 18 -6.17 -12.40 7.98
N THR A 19 -5.87 -12.44 6.67
CA THR A 19 -4.48 -12.47 6.18
C THR A 19 -3.68 -11.23 6.59
N ARG A 20 -4.26 -10.03 6.53
CA ARG A 20 -3.60 -8.80 7.02
C ARG A 20 -3.31 -8.84 8.52
N LYS A 21 -4.22 -9.40 9.33
CA LYS A 21 -4.03 -9.58 10.77
C LYS A 21 -2.90 -10.57 11.06
N LYS A 22 -2.91 -11.74 10.42
CA LYS A 22 -1.85 -12.75 10.52
C LYS A 22 -0.48 -12.17 10.16
N ARG A 23 -0.39 -11.48 9.01
CA ARG A 23 0.85 -10.79 8.59
C ARG A 23 1.34 -9.76 9.61
N LYS A 24 0.44 -9.00 10.24
CA LYS A 24 0.83 -8.00 11.25
C LYS A 24 1.42 -8.65 12.50
N ALA A 25 0.93 -9.83 12.88
CA ALA A 25 1.43 -10.59 14.02
C ALA A 25 2.75 -11.31 13.70
N GLU A 26 2.83 -11.99 12.54
CA GLU A 26 4.01 -12.78 12.15
C GLU A 26 5.19 -11.92 11.68
N LYS A 27 4.91 -10.83 10.96
CA LYS A 27 5.92 -9.96 10.33
C LYS A 27 5.54 -8.50 10.54
N PRO A 28 5.71 -7.96 11.76
CA PRO A 28 5.44 -6.55 12.03
C PRO A 28 6.35 -5.68 11.15
N LEU A 29 5.77 -4.64 10.56
CA LEU A 29 6.52 -3.68 9.76
C LEU A 29 7.37 -2.79 10.67
N LYS A 30 8.62 -2.52 10.28
CA LYS A 30 9.49 -1.56 10.99
C LYS A 30 8.78 -0.21 11.13
N ALA A 31 9.02 0.47 12.24
CA ALA A 31 8.62 1.85 12.42
C ALA A 31 9.21 2.72 11.28
N ARG A 32 8.48 3.77 10.89
CA ARG A 32 8.95 4.67 9.83
C ARG A 32 10.05 5.56 10.40
N GLU A 33 11.16 5.69 9.66
CA GLU A 33 12.28 6.56 10.03
C GLU A 33 11.97 8.06 9.81
N TYR A 34 10.87 8.36 9.12
CA TYR A 34 10.45 9.71 8.80
C TYR A 34 8.92 9.83 8.86
N ALA A 35 8.44 11.04 9.14
CA ALA A 35 7.01 11.34 9.17
C ALA A 35 6.34 11.05 7.82
N ARG A 36 5.08 10.62 7.85
CA ARG A 36 4.32 10.33 6.62
C ARG A 36 4.33 11.57 5.72
N GLY A 37 4.83 11.41 4.50
CA GLY A 37 4.87 12.50 3.52
C GLY A 37 6.10 13.41 3.59
N SER A 38 6.95 13.29 4.62
CA SER A 38 8.17 14.10 4.76
C SER A 38 9.19 13.82 3.64
N GLN A 39 9.36 12.55 3.24
CA GLN A 39 10.20 12.16 2.10
C GLN A 39 9.47 12.16 0.75
N LYS A 40 8.33 12.85 0.61
CA LYS A 40 7.78 13.07 -0.75
C LYS A 40 8.84 13.80 -1.55
N ARG A 41 9.24 13.23 -2.70
CA ARG A 41 10.17 13.89 -3.62
C ARG A 41 9.57 15.26 -3.93
N LYS A 42 10.24 16.34 -3.50
CA LYS A 42 9.97 17.68 -4.03
C LYS A 42 10.26 17.56 -5.52
N VAL A 43 9.23 17.33 -6.32
CA VAL A 43 9.39 17.28 -7.76
C VAL A 43 10.01 18.62 -8.13
N LYS A 44 11.21 18.60 -8.73
CA LYS A 44 11.81 19.82 -9.29
C LYS A 44 10.70 20.42 -10.16
N LYS A 45 10.21 21.62 -9.84
CA LYS A 45 9.22 22.29 -10.68
C LYS A 45 9.83 22.30 -12.06
N LEU A 46 9.28 21.49 -12.97
CA LEU A 46 9.61 21.64 -14.38
C LEU A 46 9.20 23.07 -14.71
N ALA A 47 10.02 23.78 -15.48
CA ALA A 47 9.59 25.06 -16.03
C ALA A 47 8.22 24.84 -16.70
N ARG A 48 7.28 25.78 -16.51
CA ARG A 48 5.95 25.72 -17.15
C ARG A 48 6.15 25.40 -18.63
N GLY A 49 5.64 24.25 -19.09
CA GLY A 49 5.73 23.83 -20.50
C GLY A 49 6.65 22.62 -20.79
N GLN A 50 7.46 22.13 -19.85
CA GLN A 50 8.19 20.87 -20.06
C GLN A 50 7.26 19.66 -19.85
N ALA A 51 6.76 19.11 -20.95
CA ALA A 51 6.15 17.78 -20.96
C ALA A 51 7.25 16.71 -20.86
N LYS A 52 7.10 15.76 -19.93
CA LYS A 52 7.94 14.56 -19.93
C LYS A 52 7.39 13.61 -21.01
N ARG A 53 7.93 13.72 -22.23
CA ARG A 53 7.81 12.64 -23.22
C ARG A 53 8.73 11.50 -22.83
#